data_AF-A0A946FSP8-F1
#
_entry.id   AF-A0A946FSP8-F1
#
_cell.length_a   1.000
_cell.length_b   1.000
_cell.length_c   1.000
_cell.angle_alpha   90.00
_cell.angle_beta   90.00
_cell.angle_gamma   90.00
#
_symmetry.space_group_name_H-M   'P 1'
#
loop_
_entity.id
_entity.type
_entity.pdbx_description
1 polymer ?
#
loop_
_entity_poly.entity_id
_entity_poly.type
_entity_poly.pdbx_seq_one_letter_code
_entity_poly.pdbx_strand_id
1 'polypeptide(L)'
;MTRFINTKELSTFLKKENTVTLIDVRRKTDYEASPQKITDAQWYDPENIDTWIKQLPVEKLTIAYCVKGGPVSQSVVDRLQQNGMEAVFLEGGIKAWIENGQPIENIPAPKNEYRIQETDVDLLRKAGLCDEDLAHSMKVAEKALEIAARTGILLDMELVGRGALFHDLGKARTHAMEHGKLGAEMGLAMGLPKSITDVMEKHIRGGLSQQEAVELGLPVKDYTLGKLEERIIIYADRLVDIITEGIVPIKNEKEAEQRFEEILKTIPKYGKNDITLERYLGYHREIQHLAAI
;
A
#
# COMPACT_ATOMS: atom_id res chain seq x y z
N MET A 1 -6.39 -32.87 28.17
CA MET A 1 -5.55 -31.67 28.34
C MET A 1 -6.44 -30.48 28.60
N THR A 2 -5.97 -29.49 29.36
CA THR A 2 -6.64 -28.20 29.52
C THR A 2 -6.68 -27.49 28.16
N ARG A 3 -7.80 -26.82 27.85
CA ARG A 3 -8.01 -26.12 26.56
C ARG A 3 -7.26 -24.79 26.47
N PHE A 4 -6.70 -24.35 27.60
CA PHE A 4 -6.01 -23.09 27.75
C PHE A 4 -4.74 -23.27 28.57
N ILE A 5 -3.89 -22.25 28.49
CA ILE A 5 -2.73 -22.05 29.37
C ILE A 5 -2.75 -20.62 29.92
N ASN A 6 -2.13 -20.41 31.07
CA ASN A 6 -1.95 -19.09 31.66
C ASN A 6 -0.61 -18.45 31.25
N THR A 7 -0.41 -17.19 31.63
CA THR A 7 0.79 -16.40 31.30
C THR A 7 2.10 -17.00 31.86
N LYS A 8 2.05 -17.64 33.04
CA LYS A 8 3.25 -18.27 33.64
C LYS A 8 3.65 -19.55 32.89
N GLU A 9 2.66 -20.34 32.47
CA GLU A 9 2.88 -21.55 31.67
C GLU A 9 3.48 -21.17 30.31
N LEU A 10 2.89 -20.21 29.59
CA LEU A 10 3.44 -19.72 28.32
C LEU A 10 4.87 -19.18 28.49
N SER A 11 5.14 -18.38 29.53
CA SER A 11 6.49 -17.89 29.84
C SER A 11 7.50 -19.03 30.03
N THR A 12 7.06 -20.14 30.62
CA THR A 12 7.90 -21.34 30.79
C THR A 12 8.14 -22.06 29.47
N PHE A 13 7.15 -22.13 28.59
CA PHE A 13 7.30 -22.68 27.24
C PHE A 13 8.24 -21.85 26.38
N LEU A 14 8.12 -20.51 26.38
CA LEU A 14 8.98 -19.63 25.57
C LEU A 14 10.45 -19.68 25.98
N LYS A 15 10.76 -19.98 27.26
CA LYS A 15 12.14 -20.20 27.71
C LYS A 15 12.75 -21.51 27.21
N LYS A 16 11.94 -22.45 26.73
CA LYS A 16 12.39 -23.72 26.18
C LYS A 16 12.39 -23.62 24.66
N GLU A 17 13.58 -23.47 24.07
CA GLU A 17 13.73 -23.33 22.63
C GLU A 17 12.97 -24.41 21.85
N ASN A 18 12.26 -23.96 20.81
CA ASN A 18 11.66 -24.79 19.78
C ASN A 18 10.54 -25.75 20.23
N THR A 19 9.97 -25.57 21.44
CA THR A 19 8.95 -26.50 21.99
C THR A 19 7.51 -26.19 21.60
N VAL A 20 7.21 -24.95 21.21
CA VAL A 20 5.84 -24.50 20.91
C VAL A 20 5.80 -23.64 19.65
N THR A 21 4.61 -23.51 19.08
CA THR A 21 4.30 -22.53 18.02
C THR A 21 3.33 -21.50 18.58
N LEU A 22 3.77 -20.25 18.71
CA LEU A 22 2.92 -19.17 19.23
C LEU A 22 2.32 -18.37 18.07
N ILE A 23 0.99 -18.28 18.02
CA ILE A 23 0.27 -17.56 16.99
C ILE A 23 -0.57 -16.42 17.57
N ASP A 24 -0.43 -15.24 16.97
CA ASP A 24 -1.30 -14.09 17.18
C ASP A 24 -2.46 -14.19 16.20
N VAL A 25 -3.67 -14.36 16.73
CA VAL A 25 -4.91 -14.44 15.93
C VAL A 25 -5.85 -13.29 16.27
N ARG A 26 -5.32 -12.12 16.64
CA ARG A 26 -6.10 -10.89 16.69
C ARG A 26 -6.73 -10.62 15.32
N ARG A 27 -7.95 -10.07 15.31
CA ARG A 27 -8.56 -9.56 14.07
C ARG A 27 -7.65 -8.51 13.47
N LYS A 28 -7.66 -8.38 12.14
CA LYS A 28 -6.82 -7.42 11.41
C LYS A 28 -6.88 -6.00 12.02
N THR A 29 -8.08 -5.51 12.33
CA THR A 29 -8.27 -4.20 12.96
C THR A 29 -7.62 -4.07 14.34
N ASP A 30 -7.66 -5.12 15.17
CA ASP A 30 -7.07 -5.12 16.51
C ASP A 30 -5.54 -5.29 16.46
N TYR A 31 -5.06 -6.00 15.44
CA TYR A 31 -3.63 -6.20 15.16
C TYR A 31 -2.99 -4.88 14.70
N GLU A 32 -3.64 -4.18 13.76
CA GLU A 32 -3.20 -2.89 13.23
C GLU A 32 -3.27 -1.76 14.26
N ALA A 33 -4.30 -1.75 15.13
CA ALA A 33 -4.47 -0.72 16.14
C ALA A 33 -3.48 -0.80 17.32
N SER A 34 -2.83 -1.96 17.53
CA SER A 34 -1.89 -2.17 18.63
C SER A 34 -0.65 -2.90 18.11
N PRO A 35 0.41 -2.17 17.74
CA PRO A 35 1.61 -2.72 17.09
C PRO A 35 2.54 -3.42 18.09
N GLN A 36 1.98 -4.09 19.09
CA GLN A 36 2.68 -4.91 20.08
C GLN A 36 2.25 -6.35 19.89
N LYS A 37 3.19 -7.29 19.96
CA LYS A 37 2.94 -8.73 19.95
C LYS A 37 3.73 -9.39 21.07
N ILE A 38 3.30 -10.59 21.48
CA ILE A 38 4.14 -11.45 22.31
C ILE A 38 5.39 -11.83 21.50
N THR A 39 6.57 -11.79 22.13
CA THR A 39 7.86 -12.20 21.54
C THR A 39 7.73 -13.55 20.83
N ASP A 40 8.35 -13.67 19.65
CA ASP A 40 8.29 -14.85 18.76
C ASP A 40 6.91 -15.22 18.18
N ALA A 41 5.84 -14.48 18.49
CA ALA A 41 4.55 -14.73 17.87
C ALA A 41 4.53 -14.36 16.39
N GLN A 42 3.89 -15.21 15.59
CA GLN A 42 3.55 -14.92 14.19
C GLN A 42 2.06 -14.64 14.06
N TRP A 43 1.70 -13.59 13.31
CA TRP A 43 0.30 -13.24 13.08
C TRP A 43 -0.30 -14.04 11.95
N TYR A 44 -1.54 -14.49 12.15
CA TYR A 44 -2.36 -15.17 11.17
C TYR A 44 -3.78 -14.62 11.25
N ASP A 45 -4.35 -14.26 10.09
CA ASP A 45 -5.70 -13.72 10.02
C ASP A 45 -6.74 -14.80 10.41
N PRO A 46 -7.47 -14.63 11.52
CA PRO A 46 -8.45 -15.62 11.96
C PRO A 46 -9.63 -15.78 10.98
N GLU A 47 -9.92 -14.79 10.14
CA GLU A 47 -11.01 -14.86 9.15
C GLU A 47 -10.66 -15.74 7.96
N ASN A 48 -9.37 -15.99 7.73
CA ASN A 48 -8.83 -16.72 6.58
C ASN A 48 -8.09 -18.01 6.98
N ILE A 49 -8.51 -18.66 8.06
CA ILE A 49 -7.84 -19.83 8.67
C ILE A 49 -7.50 -20.96 7.67
N ASP A 50 -8.38 -21.21 6.71
CA ASP A 50 -8.20 -22.29 5.74
C ASP A 50 -7.01 -22.06 4.79
N THR A 51 -6.51 -20.82 4.68
CA THR A 51 -5.37 -20.48 3.82
C THR A 51 -4.00 -20.80 4.46
N TRP A 52 -3.93 -20.82 5.79
CA TRP A 52 -2.67 -20.94 6.52
C TRP A 52 -2.60 -22.12 7.48
N ILE A 53 -3.72 -22.74 7.86
CA ILE A 53 -3.73 -23.84 8.84
C ILE A 53 -2.78 -24.99 8.48
N LYS A 54 -2.62 -25.28 7.19
CA LYS A 54 -1.73 -26.34 6.67
C LYS A 54 -0.23 -26.00 6.75
N GLN A 55 0.11 -24.74 7.03
CA GLN A 55 1.50 -24.26 7.12
C GLN A 55 2.07 -24.45 8.53
N LEU A 56 1.22 -24.69 9.52
CA LEU A 56 1.65 -24.85 10.90
C LEU A 56 2.25 -26.24 11.16
N PRO A 57 3.28 -26.34 12.03
CA PRO A 57 3.90 -27.61 12.37
C PRO A 57 2.97 -28.45 13.25
N VAL A 58 2.53 -29.60 12.75
CA VAL A 58 1.61 -30.52 13.44
C VAL A 58 2.22 -31.22 14.66
N GLU A 59 3.55 -31.28 14.75
CA GLU A 59 4.29 -31.97 15.82
C GLU A 59 4.51 -31.12 17.08
N LYS A 60 4.17 -29.82 17.02
CA LYS A 60 4.36 -28.88 18.13
C LYS A 60 3.03 -28.45 18.72
N LEU A 61 3.02 -28.22 20.03
CA LEU A 61 1.91 -27.56 20.69
C LEU A 61 1.75 -26.14 20.12
N THR A 62 0.59 -25.87 19.53
CA THR A 62 0.23 -24.54 19.02
C THR A 62 -0.52 -23.77 20.09
N ILE A 63 -0.02 -22.58 20.43
CA ILE A 63 -0.63 -21.68 21.41
C ILE A 63 -1.18 -20.48 20.66
N ALA A 64 -2.49 -20.27 20.69
CA ALA A 64 -3.15 -19.14 20.05
C ALA A 64 -3.55 -18.07 21.07
N TYR A 65 -3.33 -16.79 20.75
CA TYR A 65 -3.86 -15.69 21.56
C TYR A 65 -4.59 -14.65 20.72
N CYS A 66 -5.55 -13.97 21.34
CA CYS A 66 -6.17 -12.76 20.81
C CYS A 66 -6.03 -11.64 21.86
N VAL A 67 -6.81 -10.55 21.73
CA VAL A 67 -6.73 -9.42 22.66
C VAL A 67 -6.96 -9.85 24.13
N LYS A 68 -7.98 -10.67 24.39
CA LYS A 68 -8.43 -11.03 25.75
C LYS A 68 -8.60 -12.54 26.00
N GLY A 69 -8.10 -13.41 25.12
CA GLY A 69 -8.31 -14.86 25.21
C GLY A 69 -9.77 -15.29 24.97
N GLY A 70 -10.53 -14.44 24.26
CA GLY A 70 -11.97 -14.61 24.01
C GLY A 70 -12.31 -15.46 22.77
N PRO A 71 -13.50 -15.26 22.18
CA PRO A 71 -14.03 -16.12 21.12
C PRO A 71 -13.11 -16.34 19.92
N VAL A 72 -12.32 -15.32 19.53
CA VAL A 72 -11.46 -15.38 18.34
C VAL A 72 -10.35 -16.44 18.48
N SER A 73 -9.61 -16.44 19.59
CA SER A 73 -8.58 -17.46 19.81
C SER A 73 -9.19 -18.83 20.09
N GLN A 74 -10.36 -18.87 20.74
CA GLN A 74 -11.08 -20.11 21.01
C GLN A 74 -11.57 -20.80 19.74
N SER A 75 -12.12 -20.05 18.77
CA SER A 75 -12.57 -20.59 17.49
C SER A 75 -11.42 -21.08 16.62
N VAL A 76 -10.28 -20.37 16.65
CA VAL A 76 -9.05 -20.83 15.99
C VAL A 76 -8.57 -22.14 16.59
N VAL A 77 -8.51 -22.26 17.92
CA VAL A 77 -8.14 -23.50 18.60
C VAL A 77 -9.10 -24.65 18.25
N ASP A 78 -10.41 -24.42 18.22
CA ASP A 78 -11.38 -25.43 17.78
C ASP A 78 -11.06 -25.94 16.37
N ARG A 79 -10.78 -25.03 15.44
CA ARG A 79 -10.47 -25.39 14.05
C ARG A 79 -9.14 -26.15 13.95
N LEU A 80 -8.12 -25.76 14.70
CA LEU A 80 -6.83 -26.48 14.76
C LEU A 80 -7.02 -27.90 15.29
N GLN A 81 -7.76 -28.06 16.40
CA GLN A 81 -8.04 -29.36 17.00
C GLN A 81 -8.87 -30.27 16.08
N GLN A 82 -9.85 -29.71 15.36
CA GLN A 82 -10.62 -30.43 14.33
C GLN A 82 -9.74 -30.94 13.18
N ASN A 83 -8.59 -30.30 12.93
CA ASN A 83 -7.59 -30.73 11.96
C ASN A 83 -6.49 -31.62 12.57
N GLY A 84 -6.71 -32.15 13.77
CA GLY A 84 -5.82 -33.10 14.43
C GLY A 84 -4.57 -32.48 15.07
N MET A 85 -4.52 -31.15 15.22
CA MET A 85 -3.39 -30.47 15.85
C MET A 85 -3.57 -30.34 17.36
N GLU A 86 -2.46 -30.44 18.11
CA GLU A 86 -2.44 -30.09 19.52
C GLU A 86 -2.42 -28.57 19.67
N ALA A 87 -3.54 -27.98 20.12
CA ALA A 87 -3.67 -26.54 20.26
C ALA A 87 -4.38 -26.12 21.54
N VAL A 88 -3.95 -25.00 22.11
CA VAL A 88 -4.53 -24.35 23.31
C VAL A 88 -4.55 -22.84 23.12
N PHE A 89 -5.41 -22.13 23.85
CA PHE A 89 -5.40 -20.66 23.83
C PHE A 89 -4.75 -20.05 25.09
N LEU A 90 -4.18 -18.86 24.97
CA LEU A 90 -3.70 -18.08 26.11
C LEU A 90 -4.87 -17.42 26.84
N GLU A 91 -5.09 -17.82 28.08
CA GLU A 91 -6.09 -17.20 28.96
C GLU A 91 -5.78 -15.71 29.18
N GLY A 92 -6.79 -14.86 29.03
CA GLY A 92 -6.65 -13.40 29.17
C GLY A 92 -5.92 -12.71 27.99
N GLY A 93 -5.41 -13.47 27.02
CA GLY A 93 -4.81 -12.96 25.78
C GLY A 93 -3.57 -12.08 26.00
N ILE A 94 -3.24 -11.28 24.98
CA ILE A 94 -2.10 -10.35 25.05
C ILE A 94 -2.29 -9.27 26.14
N LYS A 95 -3.54 -8.91 26.46
CA LYS A 95 -3.81 -7.96 27.54
C LYS A 95 -3.29 -8.48 28.88
N ALA A 96 -3.67 -9.71 29.27
CA ALA A 96 -3.19 -10.30 30.51
C ALA A 96 -1.67 -10.53 30.48
N TRP A 97 -1.10 -10.87 29.32
CA TRP A 97 0.35 -11.01 29.15
C TRP A 97 1.10 -9.72 29.51
N ILE A 98 0.64 -8.58 28.97
CA ILE A 98 1.20 -7.26 29.24
C ILE A 98 0.99 -6.85 30.71
N GLU A 99 -0.21 -7.06 31.25
CA GLU A 99 -0.53 -6.73 32.65
C GLU A 99 0.33 -7.52 33.66
N ASN A 100 0.81 -8.71 33.28
CA ASN A 100 1.73 -9.53 34.07
C ASN A 100 3.22 -9.20 33.83
N GLY A 101 3.52 -8.10 33.11
CA GLY A 101 4.89 -7.62 32.89
C GLY A 101 5.76 -8.57 32.05
N GLN A 102 5.15 -9.40 31.21
CA GLN A 102 5.90 -10.33 30.36
C GLN A 102 6.48 -9.62 29.11
N PRO A 103 7.56 -10.15 28.51
CA PRO A 103 8.20 -9.53 27.34
C PRO A 103 7.26 -9.41 26.13
N ILE A 104 7.34 -8.29 25.44
CA ILE A 104 6.65 -8.02 24.18
C ILE A 104 7.65 -7.51 23.14
N GLU A 105 7.33 -7.73 21.87
CA GLU A 105 7.99 -7.11 20.73
C GLU A 105 7.06 -6.08 20.11
N ASN A 106 7.63 -4.98 19.65
CA ASN A 106 6.90 -4.13 18.71
C ASN A 106 6.89 -4.84 17.36
N ILE A 107 5.70 -4.96 16.78
CA ILE A 107 5.55 -5.34 15.37
C ILE A 107 6.28 -4.23 14.60
N PRO A 108 7.33 -4.55 13.83
CA PRO A 108 7.94 -3.55 12.96
C PRO A 108 6.81 -2.98 12.11
N ALA A 109 6.71 -1.64 12.03
CA ALA A 109 5.83 -1.03 11.04
C ALA A 109 6.09 -1.74 9.70
N PRO A 110 5.04 -2.11 8.94
CA PRO A 110 5.24 -2.74 7.64
C PRO A 110 6.29 -1.93 6.92
N LYS A 111 7.35 -2.61 6.46
CA LYS A 111 8.45 -1.91 5.77
C LYS A 111 7.81 -1.06 4.70
N ASN A 112 8.07 0.25 4.74
CA ASN A 112 7.65 1.23 3.74
C ASN A 112 8.43 0.99 2.42
N GLU A 113 8.55 -0.26 1.99
CA GLU A 113 9.40 -0.73 0.91
C GLU A 113 8.53 -1.54 -0.05
N TYR A 114 7.94 -0.84 -1.02
CA TYR A 114 7.54 -1.48 -2.27
C TYR A 114 8.69 -1.37 -3.26
N ARG A 115 8.94 -2.45 -4.00
CA ARG A 115 9.87 -2.46 -5.12
C ARG A 115 9.09 -2.78 -6.39
N ILE A 116 9.39 -2.06 -7.46
CA ILE A 116 8.84 -2.33 -8.79
C ILE A 116 9.14 -3.79 -9.14
N GLN A 117 8.10 -4.53 -9.50
CA GLN A 117 8.21 -5.93 -9.86
C GLN A 117 8.46 -6.06 -11.36
N GLU A 118 9.47 -6.85 -11.76
CA GLU A 118 9.73 -7.08 -13.19
C GLU A 118 8.53 -7.72 -13.90
N THR A 119 7.71 -8.49 -13.18
CA THR A 119 6.46 -9.03 -13.72
C THR A 119 5.47 -7.97 -14.15
N ASP A 120 5.38 -6.84 -13.45
CA ASP A 120 4.50 -5.73 -13.82
C ASP A 120 5.07 -4.96 -15.04
N VAL A 121 6.40 -4.78 -15.07
CA VAL A 121 7.10 -4.19 -16.23
C VAL A 121 6.88 -5.06 -17.49
N ASP A 122 6.94 -6.38 -17.35
CA ASP A 122 6.62 -7.33 -18.42
C ASP A 122 5.16 -7.26 -18.87
N LEU A 123 4.21 -7.02 -17.95
CA LEU A 123 2.81 -6.81 -18.31
C LEU A 123 2.65 -5.57 -19.19
N LEU A 124 3.31 -4.46 -18.85
CA LEU A 124 3.29 -3.23 -19.65
C LEU A 124 3.89 -3.44 -21.04
N ARG A 125 5.06 -4.12 -21.14
CA ARG A 125 5.67 -4.47 -22.44
C ARG A 125 4.71 -5.31 -23.28
N LYS A 126 4.13 -6.36 -22.70
CA LYS A 126 3.18 -7.25 -23.39
C LYS A 126 1.88 -6.54 -23.79
N ALA A 127 1.47 -5.53 -23.04
CA ALA A 127 0.33 -4.70 -23.38
C ALA A 127 0.58 -3.81 -24.60
N GLY A 128 1.85 -3.62 -24.99
CA GLY A 128 2.27 -2.82 -26.13
C GLY A 128 2.68 -1.39 -25.76
N LEU A 129 3.00 -1.13 -24.49
CA LEU A 129 3.55 0.17 -24.09
C LEU A 129 4.96 0.31 -24.68
N CYS A 130 5.24 1.44 -25.33
CA CYS A 130 6.54 1.65 -25.97
C CYS A 130 7.65 1.89 -24.93
N ASP A 131 8.92 1.72 -25.32
CA ASP A 131 10.05 1.83 -24.41
C ASP A 131 10.15 3.23 -23.74
N GLU A 132 9.74 4.28 -24.45
CA GLU A 132 9.73 5.66 -23.94
C GLU A 132 8.68 5.84 -22.83
N ASP A 133 7.43 5.44 -23.08
CA ASP A 133 6.34 5.51 -22.09
C ASP A 133 6.57 4.57 -20.90
N LEU A 134 7.20 3.40 -21.15
CA LEU A 134 7.60 2.49 -20.09
C LEU A 134 8.69 3.10 -19.20
N ALA A 135 9.72 3.71 -19.81
CA ALA A 135 10.76 4.41 -19.08
C ALA A 135 10.21 5.60 -18.27
N HIS A 136 9.24 6.34 -18.82
CA HIS A 136 8.50 7.37 -18.09
C HIS A 136 7.80 6.77 -16.87
N SER A 137 6.97 5.75 -17.07
CA SER A 137 6.19 5.12 -16.01
C SER A 137 7.06 4.54 -14.88
N MET A 138 8.22 3.95 -15.22
CA MET A 138 9.18 3.49 -14.23
C MET A 138 9.78 4.65 -13.41
N LYS A 139 10.19 5.75 -14.05
CA LYS A 139 10.68 6.94 -13.35
C LYS A 139 9.62 7.58 -12.45
N VAL A 140 8.36 7.63 -12.91
CA VAL A 140 7.24 8.11 -12.08
C VAL A 140 7.06 7.22 -10.85
N ALA A 141 7.11 5.90 -11.00
CA ALA A 141 7.01 4.98 -9.87
C ALA A 141 8.17 5.14 -8.88
N GLU A 142 9.40 5.24 -9.36
CA GLU A 142 10.58 5.51 -8.50
C GLU A 142 10.45 6.83 -7.75
N LYS A 143 10.05 7.91 -8.44
CA LYS A 143 9.86 9.23 -7.85
C LYS A 143 8.72 9.24 -6.82
N ALA A 144 7.60 8.60 -7.14
CA ALA A 144 6.45 8.50 -6.24
C ALA A 144 6.82 7.76 -4.95
N LEU A 145 7.56 6.66 -5.05
CA LEU A 145 8.05 5.90 -3.90
C LEU A 145 9.05 6.70 -3.04
N GLU A 146 9.97 7.44 -3.68
CA GLU A 146 10.89 8.33 -2.97
C GLU A 146 10.15 9.41 -2.19
N ILE A 147 9.19 10.09 -2.84
CA ILE A 147 8.35 11.12 -2.21
C ILE A 147 7.57 10.53 -1.05
N ALA A 148 6.88 9.40 -1.27
CA ALA A 148 6.10 8.72 -0.24
C ALA A 148 6.95 8.34 0.97
N ALA A 149 8.15 7.77 0.74
CA ALA A 149 9.05 7.34 1.80
C ALA A 149 9.50 8.49 2.70
N ARG A 150 9.75 9.69 2.14
CA ARG A 150 10.18 10.85 2.93
C ARG A 150 9.05 11.64 3.60
N THR A 151 7.77 11.29 3.37
CA THR A 151 6.65 11.94 4.07
C THR A 151 6.54 11.56 5.54
N GLY A 152 7.19 10.47 5.98
CA GLY A 152 7.10 9.97 7.35
C GLY A 152 5.73 9.39 7.75
N ILE A 153 4.77 9.34 6.83
CA ILE A 153 3.42 8.82 7.06
C ILE A 153 3.31 7.38 6.57
N LEU A 154 2.46 6.60 7.23
CA LEU A 154 2.08 5.26 6.79
C LEU A 154 1.19 5.37 5.54
N LEU A 155 1.70 4.87 4.41
CA LEU A 155 1.04 4.89 3.10
C LEU A 155 0.97 3.48 2.52
N ASP A 156 -0.01 3.25 1.64
CA ASP A 156 -0.03 2.04 0.82
C ASP A 156 1.05 2.14 -0.29
N MET A 157 2.25 1.67 0.02
CA MET A 157 3.39 1.73 -0.90
C MET A 157 3.20 0.89 -2.17
N GLU A 158 2.38 -0.17 -2.13
CA GLU A 158 2.02 -0.92 -3.33
C GLU A 158 1.12 -0.09 -4.24
N LEU A 159 0.11 0.59 -3.68
CA LEU A 159 -0.70 1.53 -4.43
C LEU A 159 0.15 2.66 -5.03
N VAL A 160 1.07 3.25 -4.26
CA VAL A 160 1.98 4.31 -4.77
C VAL A 160 2.80 3.78 -5.94
N GLY A 161 3.50 2.65 -5.77
CA GLY A 161 4.41 2.14 -6.78
C GLY A 161 3.71 1.54 -8.00
N ARG A 162 2.72 0.65 -7.81
CA ARG A 162 1.97 0.04 -8.93
C ARG A 162 1.04 1.05 -9.59
N GLY A 163 0.41 1.94 -8.82
CA GLY A 163 -0.46 2.99 -9.36
C GLY A 163 0.32 3.92 -10.28
N ALA A 164 1.49 4.38 -9.86
CA ALA A 164 2.41 5.15 -10.69
C ALA A 164 2.92 4.37 -11.91
N LEU A 165 3.31 3.11 -11.74
CA LEU A 165 3.84 2.30 -12.84
C LEU A 165 2.81 2.07 -13.96
N PHE A 166 1.53 1.94 -13.61
CA PHE A 166 0.49 1.60 -14.57
C PHE A 166 -0.36 2.79 -15.02
N HIS A 167 -0.19 3.99 -14.47
CA HIS A 167 -1.09 5.13 -14.70
C HIS A 167 -1.32 5.43 -16.20
N ASP A 168 -0.28 5.24 -17.00
CA ASP A 168 -0.22 5.54 -18.43
C ASP A 168 -0.45 4.34 -19.35
N LEU A 169 -0.90 3.19 -18.83
CA LEU A 169 -1.10 1.95 -19.61
C LEU A 169 -1.89 2.17 -20.91
N GLY A 170 -2.86 3.08 -20.92
CA GLY A 170 -3.65 3.39 -22.12
C GLY A 170 -2.85 3.97 -23.29
N LYS A 171 -1.64 4.49 -23.06
CA LYS A 171 -0.73 4.95 -24.12
C LYS A 171 -0.31 3.84 -25.07
N ALA A 172 -0.40 2.58 -24.65
CA ALA A 172 -0.28 1.41 -25.53
C ALA A 172 -1.38 1.33 -26.62
N ARG A 173 -2.42 2.18 -26.55
CA ARG A 173 -3.51 2.26 -27.54
C ARG A 173 -3.67 3.65 -28.13
N THR A 174 -3.52 4.70 -27.33
CA THR A 174 -3.70 6.09 -27.77
C THR A 174 -2.95 7.06 -26.86
N HIS A 175 -2.45 8.16 -27.43
CA HIS A 175 -1.92 9.29 -26.66
C HIS A 175 -2.97 10.41 -26.44
N ALA A 176 -4.22 10.21 -26.87
CA ALA A 176 -5.32 11.14 -26.64
C ALA A 176 -5.82 11.08 -25.19
N MET A 177 -6.68 12.02 -24.77
CA MET A 177 -7.19 12.12 -23.38
C MET A 177 -7.89 10.85 -22.87
N GLU A 178 -8.42 10.02 -23.77
CA GLU A 178 -9.11 8.77 -23.47
C GLU A 178 -8.18 7.67 -22.94
N HIS A 179 -6.84 7.85 -23.00
CA HIS A 179 -5.89 6.85 -22.51
C HIS A 179 -6.10 6.50 -21.04
N GLY A 180 -6.56 7.43 -20.19
CA GLY A 180 -6.89 7.10 -18.81
C GLY A 180 -8.01 6.06 -18.69
N LYS A 181 -9.09 6.23 -19.46
CA LYS A 181 -10.23 5.28 -19.52
C LYS A 181 -9.80 3.94 -20.13
N LEU A 182 -9.15 3.98 -21.29
CA LEU A 182 -8.71 2.77 -21.99
C LEU A 182 -7.68 1.99 -21.17
N GLY A 183 -6.76 2.69 -20.50
CA GLY A 183 -5.81 2.11 -19.56
C GLY A 183 -6.52 1.37 -18.44
N ALA A 184 -7.53 1.97 -17.82
CA ALA A 184 -8.32 1.33 -16.76
C ALA A 184 -9.06 0.08 -17.23
N GLU A 185 -9.67 0.12 -18.43
CA GLU A 185 -10.32 -1.03 -19.05
C GLU A 185 -9.32 -2.17 -19.32
N MET A 186 -8.14 -1.83 -19.84
CA MET A 186 -7.05 -2.78 -20.07
C MET A 186 -6.55 -3.39 -18.76
N GLY A 187 -6.31 -2.55 -17.74
CA GLY A 187 -5.84 -2.99 -16.42
C GLY A 187 -6.84 -3.92 -15.74
N LEU A 188 -8.13 -3.62 -15.81
CA LEU A 188 -9.19 -4.50 -15.31
C LEU A 188 -9.18 -5.87 -16.02
N ALA A 189 -9.03 -5.88 -17.36
CA ALA A 189 -8.93 -7.12 -18.12
C ALA A 189 -7.68 -7.95 -17.79
N MET A 190 -6.61 -7.31 -17.28
CA MET A 190 -5.40 -7.96 -16.78
C MET A 190 -5.53 -8.44 -15.32
N GLY A 191 -6.65 -8.16 -14.65
CA GLY A 191 -6.86 -8.52 -13.24
C GLY A 191 -6.20 -7.56 -12.25
N LEU A 192 -5.85 -6.34 -12.66
CA LEU A 192 -5.32 -5.34 -11.74
C LEU A 192 -6.39 -4.92 -10.72
N PRO A 193 -6.01 -4.64 -9.46
CA PRO A 193 -6.95 -4.17 -8.45
C PRO A 193 -7.61 -2.85 -8.86
N LYS A 194 -8.86 -2.66 -8.43
CA LYS A 194 -9.62 -1.43 -8.71
C LYS A 194 -8.87 -0.17 -8.26
N SER A 195 -8.16 -0.23 -7.14
CA SER A 195 -7.35 0.89 -6.65
C SER A 195 -6.27 1.33 -7.63
N ILE A 196 -5.73 0.43 -8.45
CA ILE A 196 -4.73 0.74 -9.49
C ILE A 196 -5.41 1.29 -10.74
N THR A 197 -6.51 0.66 -11.18
CA THR A 197 -7.24 1.13 -12.36
C THR A 197 -7.86 2.51 -12.16
N ASP A 198 -8.29 2.83 -10.93
CA ASP A 198 -8.82 4.15 -10.58
C ASP A 198 -7.77 5.26 -10.78
N VAL A 199 -6.48 4.98 -10.51
CA VAL A 199 -5.39 5.94 -10.75
C VAL A 199 -5.30 6.30 -12.24
N MET A 200 -5.42 5.31 -13.13
CA MET A 200 -5.39 5.54 -14.58
C MET A 200 -6.53 6.46 -15.04
N GLU A 201 -7.74 6.32 -14.50
CA GLU A 201 -8.84 7.21 -14.90
C GLU A 201 -8.68 8.62 -14.33
N LYS A 202 -8.13 8.71 -13.12
CA LYS A 202 -8.03 9.97 -12.37
C LYS A 202 -6.80 10.81 -12.72
N HIS A 203 -5.73 10.24 -13.29
CA HIS A 203 -4.50 11.00 -13.51
C HIS A 203 -4.62 12.10 -14.57
N ILE A 204 -5.60 11.99 -15.48
CA ILE A 204 -5.86 12.99 -16.52
C ILE A 204 -6.12 14.36 -15.86
N ARG A 205 -5.32 15.37 -16.23
CA ARG A 205 -5.30 16.72 -15.61
C ARG A 205 -5.18 16.71 -14.07
N GLY A 206 -4.59 15.66 -13.51
CA GLY A 206 -4.42 15.50 -12.06
C GLY A 206 -5.75 15.41 -11.30
N GLY A 207 -6.75 14.77 -11.90
CA GLY A 207 -8.14 14.74 -11.46
C GLY A 207 -8.99 15.70 -12.28
N LEU A 208 -10.29 15.41 -12.36
CA LEU A 208 -11.23 16.18 -13.18
C LEU A 208 -12.49 16.53 -12.40
N SER A 209 -13.04 17.70 -12.69
CA SER A 209 -14.44 18.02 -12.40
C SER A 209 -15.36 17.34 -13.41
N GLN A 210 -16.65 17.23 -13.07
CA GLN A 210 -17.66 16.74 -14.01
C GLN A 210 -17.73 17.60 -15.28
N GLN A 211 -17.53 18.92 -15.17
CA GLN A 211 -17.53 19.83 -16.32
C GLN A 211 -16.34 19.58 -17.25
N GLU A 212 -15.15 19.36 -16.70
CA GLU A 212 -13.97 19.00 -17.51
C GLU A 212 -14.13 17.61 -18.15
N ALA A 213 -14.78 16.65 -17.48
CA ALA A 213 -15.10 15.37 -18.09
C ALA A 213 -15.98 15.54 -19.34
N VAL A 214 -17.02 16.39 -19.26
CA VAL A 214 -17.86 16.74 -20.41
C VAL A 214 -17.05 17.44 -21.51
N GLU A 215 -16.23 18.43 -21.16
CA GLU A 215 -15.34 19.15 -22.09
C GLU A 215 -14.44 18.19 -22.89
N LEU A 216 -13.92 17.16 -22.21
CA LEU A 216 -13.00 16.18 -22.78
C LEU A 216 -13.69 14.97 -23.43
N GLY A 217 -15.03 14.91 -23.45
CA GLY A 217 -15.78 13.77 -24.00
C GLY A 217 -15.64 12.49 -23.16
N LEU A 218 -15.26 12.61 -21.88
CA LEU A 218 -15.09 11.49 -20.96
C LEU A 218 -16.40 11.19 -20.21
N PRO A 219 -16.59 9.96 -19.70
CA PRO A 219 -17.75 9.62 -18.87
C PRO A 219 -17.87 10.56 -17.67
N VAL A 220 -19.07 11.07 -17.38
CA VAL A 220 -19.31 11.95 -16.23
C VAL A 220 -19.35 11.13 -14.95
N LYS A 221 -18.32 11.26 -14.11
CA LYS A 221 -18.18 10.61 -12.80
C LYS A 221 -17.21 11.38 -11.92
N ASP A 222 -16.96 10.87 -10.71
CA ASP A 222 -15.99 11.44 -9.78
C ASP A 222 -14.55 11.03 -10.16
N TYR A 223 -13.75 12.00 -10.60
CA TYR A 223 -12.32 11.85 -10.88
C TYR A 223 -11.44 12.53 -9.82
N THR A 224 -12.01 12.92 -8.68
CA THR A 224 -11.23 13.57 -7.62
C THR A 224 -10.29 12.58 -6.94
N LEU A 225 -9.18 13.12 -6.44
CA LEU A 225 -8.13 12.37 -5.76
C LEU A 225 -8.45 12.32 -4.26
N GLY A 226 -9.08 11.24 -3.81
CA GLY A 226 -9.51 11.06 -2.43
C GLY A 226 -8.38 10.62 -1.51
N LYS A 227 -7.36 9.94 -2.04
CA LYS A 227 -6.23 9.38 -1.28
C LYS A 227 -4.97 10.21 -1.43
N LEU A 228 -4.12 10.22 -0.39
CA LEU A 228 -2.82 10.88 -0.45
C LEU A 228 -1.88 10.17 -1.44
N GLU A 229 -1.98 8.83 -1.54
CA GLU A 229 -1.24 8.02 -2.50
C GLU A 229 -1.53 8.46 -3.95
N GLU A 230 -2.80 8.70 -4.31
CA GLU A 230 -3.21 9.20 -5.62
C GLU A 230 -2.57 10.56 -5.93
N ARG A 231 -2.54 11.47 -4.94
CA ARG A 231 -1.93 12.80 -5.09
C ARG A 231 -0.42 12.73 -5.22
N ILE A 232 0.25 11.85 -4.48
CA ILE A 232 1.69 11.60 -4.62
C ILE A 232 2.03 11.08 -6.01
N ILE A 233 1.28 10.11 -6.53
CA ILE A 233 1.50 9.55 -7.88
C ILE A 233 1.41 10.64 -8.94
N ILE A 234 0.33 11.43 -8.91
CA ILE A 234 0.07 12.47 -9.91
C ILE A 234 1.04 13.65 -9.79
N TYR A 235 1.45 13.99 -8.57
CA TYR A 235 2.50 14.96 -8.34
C TYR A 235 3.85 14.49 -8.90
N ALA A 236 4.21 13.22 -8.66
CA ALA A 236 5.42 12.61 -9.18
C ALA A 236 5.43 12.58 -10.72
N ASP A 237 4.31 12.23 -11.36
CA ASP A 237 4.16 12.25 -12.82
C ASP A 237 4.50 13.62 -13.40
N ARG A 238 3.85 14.68 -12.89
CA ARG A 238 4.12 16.05 -13.33
C ARG A 238 5.55 16.50 -13.06
N LEU A 239 6.15 16.07 -11.95
CA LEU A 239 7.53 16.41 -11.61
C LEU A 239 8.52 15.69 -12.55
N VAL A 240 8.28 14.43 -12.90
CA VAL A 240 9.08 13.67 -13.85
C VAL A 240 9.04 14.30 -15.24
N ASP A 241 7.86 14.72 -15.72
CA ASP A 241 7.75 15.49 -16.98
C ASP A 241 8.73 16.67 -17.01
N ILE A 242 8.75 17.48 -15.94
CA ILE A 242 9.65 18.64 -15.82
C ILE A 242 11.11 18.21 -15.86
N ILE A 243 11.45 17.12 -15.17
CA ILE A 243 12.81 16.60 -15.05
C ILE A 243 13.34 16.08 -16.39
N THR A 244 12.50 15.39 -17.17
CA THR A 244 12.98 14.59 -18.31
C THR A 244 12.77 15.24 -19.67
N GLU A 245 11.80 16.14 -19.84
CA GLU A 245 11.50 16.71 -21.16
C GLU A 245 12.50 17.77 -21.64
N GLY A 246 13.36 18.30 -20.75
CA GLY A 246 14.41 19.25 -21.10
C GLY A 246 13.93 20.65 -21.51
N ILE A 247 12.65 20.97 -21.31
CA ILE A 247 12.06 22.29 -21.63
C ILE A 247 12.59 23.37 -20.69
N VAL A 248 12.75 23.04 -19.41
CA VAL A 248 13.23 23.96 -18.38
C VAL A 248 14.68 23.59 -18.04
N PRO A 249 15.63 24.53 -18.09
CA PRO A 249 16.97 24.27 -17.62
C PRO A 249 16.95 24.10 -16.09
N ILE A 250 17.29 22.89 -15.65
CA ILE A 250 17.44 22.52 -14.24
C ILE A 250 18.80 21.87 -14.02
N LYS A 251 19.42 22.12 -12.86
CA LYS A 251 20.73 21.53 -12.51
C LYS A 251 20.60 20.11 -11.96
N ASN A 252 19.50 19.83 -11.29
CA ASN A 252 19.19 18.53 -10.68
C ASN A 252 17.68 18.43 -10.40
N GLU A 253 17.21 17.24 -10.02
CA GLU A 253 15.80 16.98 -9.73
C GLU A 253 15.25 17.85 -8.58
N LYS A 254 16.09 18.13 -7.57
CA LYS A 254 15.69 18.95 -6.43
C LYS A 254 15.34 20.38 -6.86
N GLU A 255 16.03 20.93 -7.85
CA GLU A 255 15.71 22.24 -8.41
C GLU A 255 14.34 22.24 -9.09
N ALA A 256 13.97 21.18 -9.82
CA ALA A 256 12.65 21.05 -10.43
C ALA A 256 11.53 21.10 -9.38
N GLU A 257 11.73 20.44 -8.25
CA GLU A 257 10.79 20.45 -7.13
C GLU A 257 10.73 21.82 -6.42
N GLN A 258 11.88 22.46 -6.16
CA GLN A 258 11.93 23.79 -5.54
C GLN A 258 11.29 24.88 -6.41
N ARG A 259 11.41 24.75 -7.73
CA ARG A 259 10.85 25.68 -8.71
C ARG A 259 9.51 25.21 -9.27
N PHE A 260 8.90 24.17 -8.70
CA PHE A 260 7.71 23.53 -9.26
C PHE A 260 6.58 24.55 -9.51
N GLU A 261 6.28 25.39 -8.53
CA GLU A 261 5.24 26.42 -8.69
C GLU A 261 5.58 27.45 -9.78
N GLU A 262 6.83 27.93 -9.82
CA GLU A 262 7.31 28.88 -10.83
C GLU A 262 7.19 28.28 -12.22
N ILE A 263 7.65 27.03 -12.39
CA ILE A 263 7.65 26.30 -13.66
C ILE A 263 6.22 26.11 -14.16
N LEU A 264 5.30 25.66 -13.30
CA LEU A 264 3.91 25.42 -13.70
C LEU A 264 3.18 26.72 -14.09
N LYS A 265 3.49 27.85 -13.43
CA LYS A 265 2.92 29.16 -13.74
C LYS A 265 3.48 29.77 -15.02
N THR A 266 4.72 29.42 -15.39
CA THR A 266 5.42 30.02 -16.54
C THR A 266 5.38 29.17 -17.80
N ILE A 267 5.21 27.85 -17.67
CA ILE A 267 5.21 26.90 -18.78
C ILE A 267 3.80 26.30 -18.93
N PRO A 268 2.96 26.80 -19.87
CA PRO A 268 1.57 26.34 -20.03
C PRO A 268 1.43 24.83 -20.26
N LYS A 269 2.44 24.18 -20.86
CA LYS A 269 2.45 22.72 -21.06
C LYS A 269 2.29 21.95 -19.74
N TYR A 270 2.87 22.45 -18.64
CA TYR A 270 2.86 21.81 -17.34
C TYR A 270 1.67 22.26 -16.48
N GLY A 271 1.32 23.55 -16.52
CA GLY A 271 0.14 24.07 -15.80
C GLY A 271 -1.21 23.66 -16.41
N LYS A 272 -1.23 23.36 -17.72
CA LYS A 272 -2.42 23.05 -18.53
C LYS A 272 -3.41 24.22 -18.58
N ASN A 273 -4.27 24.36 -17.57
CA ASN A 273 -5.27 25.42 -17.43
C ASN A 273 -5.37 25.84 -15.96
N ASP A 274 -6.06 26.94 -15.64
CA ASP A 274 -6.09 27.52 -14.29
C ASP A 274 -6.59 26.52 -13.22
N ILE A 275 -7.60 25.71 -13.54
CA ILE A 275 -8.18 24.74 -12.60
C ILE A 275 -7.18 23.61 -12.31
N THR A 276 -6.54 23.09 -13.35
CA THR A 276 -5.52 22.03 -13.26
C THR A 276 -4.28 22.52 -12.54
N LEU A 277 -3.86 23.75 -12.85
CA LEU A 277 -2.73 24.42 -12.20
C LEU A 277 -2.95 24.50 -10.69
N GLU A 278 -4.09 25.02 -10.24
CA GLU A 278 -4.38 25.13 -8.80
C GLU A 278 -4.40 23.77 -8.10
N ARG A 279 -4.87 22.69 -8.76
CA ARG A 279 -4.77 21.32 -8.22
C ARG A 279 -3.32 20.91 -8.01
N TYR A 280 -2.48 21.03 -9.04
CA TYR A 280 -1.07 20.67 -8.94
C TYR A 280 -0.32 21.48 -7.88
N LEU A 281 -0.59 22.79 -7.77
CA LEU A 281 -0.04 23.63 -6.71
C LEU A 281 -0.54 23.19 -5.32
N GLY A 282 -1.79 22.77 -5.22
CA GLY A 282 -2.35 22.16 -4.01
C GLY A 282 -1.59 20.91 -3.59
N TYR A 283 -1.39 19.95 -4.50
CA TYR A 283 -0.66 18.71 -4.22
C TYR A 283 0.78 18.97 -3.84
N HIS A 284 1.46 19.88 -4.55
CA HIS A 284 2.82 20.30 -4.21
C HIS A 284 2.90 20.80 -2.78
N ARG A 285 2.05 21.77 -2.39
CA ARG A 285 2.06 22.36 -1.05
C ARG A 285 1.74 21.35 0.04
N GLU A 286 0.77 20.47 -0.18
CA GLU A 286 0.44 19.37 0.75
C GLU A 286 1.67 18.47 0.97
N ILE A 287 2.30 18.00 -0.10
CA ILE A 287 3.45 17.08 -0.03
C ILE A 287 4.68 17.74 0.59
N GLN A 288 4.98 19.00 0.25
CA GLN A 288 6.09 19.73 0.87
C GLN A 288 5.87 19.93 2.37
N HIS A 289 4.63 20.17 2.79
CA HIS A 289 4.30 20.32 4.20
C HIS A 289 4.53 19.02 4.98
N LEU A 290 4.11 17.89 4.42
CA LEU A 290 4.29 16.57 5.05
C LEU A 290 5.76 16.18 5.19
N ALA A 291 6.61 16.51 4.21
CA ALA A 291 8.04 16.21 4.25
C ALA A 291 8.84 17.13 5.19
N ALA A 292 8.22 18.16 5.77
CA ALA A 292 8.85 19.08 6.72
C ALA A 292 8.58 18.75 8.20
N ILE A 293 7.76 17.73 8.47
CA ILE A 293 7.39 17.23 9.81
C ILE A 293 8.36 16.11 10.22
#